data_AF-A0A1I8M502-F1
#
_entry.id   AF-A0A1I8M502-F1
#
_cell.length_a   1.000
_cell.length_b   1.000
_cell.length_c   1.000
_cell.angle_alpha   90.00
_cell.angle_beta   90.00
_cell.angle_gamma   90.00
#
_symmetry.space_group_name_H-M   'P 1'
#
loop_
_entity.id
_entity.type
_entity.pdbx_description
1 polymer ?
#
loop_
_entity_poly.entity_id
_entity_poly.type
_entity_poly.pdbx_seq_one_letter_code
_entity_poly.pdbx_strand_id
1 'polypeptide(L)'
;MNKFIPIFLVALGVVVALGAPSGSGEESKSYQLFETVAEKLQKSLWSEEILGKFEEYLNVLKEWSESDEKLQTSSVYDKFREQLKKCSEELQDLKAQPDNCAKQLALKETHEKIRHLFDSVDDEKLRRDWVKKYMNFAVPMRSISRNSNEQFYAFLKETVENYLNAVDTSAQSENLVEWHKKFAKQTDYVKQQKMVMEFMALFPEERKMYEANKCQVQYSTGL
;
A
#
# COMPACT_ATOMS: atom_id res chain seq x y z
N MET A 1 -7.64 -24.46 24.50
CA MET A 1 -6.99 -23.17 24.81
C MET A 1 -5.85 -22.94 23.84
N ASN A 2 -5.64 -21.68 23.47
CA ASN A 2 -4.68 -21.12 22.52
C ASN A 2 -4.91 -21.41 21.02
N LYS A 3 -5.89 -20.69 20.45
CA LYS A 3 -5.90 -20.29 19.03
C LYS A 3 -5.62 -18.79 18.97
N PHE A 4 -4.34 -18.42 18.88
CA PHE A 4 -3.96 -17.10 18.39
C PHE A 4 -3.84 -17.21 16.87
N ILE A 5 -4.75 -16.57 16.14
CA ILE A 5 -4.57 -16.27 14.72
C ILE A 5 -4.17 -14.80 14.68
N PRO A 6 -2.90 -14.46 14.39
CA PRO A 6 -2.49 -13.07 14.32
C PRO A 6 -3.22 -12.40 13.15
N ILE A 7 -4.07 -11.47 13.52
CA ILE A 7 -4.62 -10.44 12.65
C ILE A 7 -3.45 -9.54 12.26
N PHE A 8 -2.93 -9.71 11.05
CA PHE A 8 -2.00 -8.76 10.46
C PHE A 8 -2.80 -7.73 9.66
N LEU A 9 -2.83 -6.50 10.17
CA LEU A 9 -2.86 -5.21 9.47
C LEU A 9 -3.10 -4.14 10.54
N VAL A 10 -2.01 -3.57 11.04
CA VAL A 10 -2.02 -2.48 12.01
C VAL A 10 -2.14 -1.15 11.28
N ALA A 11 -3.15 -0.38 11.67
CA ALA A 11 -3.35 1.02 11.33
C ALA A 11 -2.19 1.88 11.84
N LEU A 12 -1.84 2.95 11.12
CA LEU A 12 -1.09 4.05 11.70
C LEU A 12 -1.76 5.37 11.34
N GLY A 13 -2.05 6.15 12.37
CA GLY A 13 -2.72 7.44 12.30
C GLY A 13 -1.88 8.50 11.59
N VAL A 14 -2.59 9.40 10.92
CA VAL A 14 -2.05 10.54 10.19
C VAL A 14 -1.65 11.64 11.17
N VAL A 15 -0.39 12.09 11.13
CA VAL A 15 -0.05 13.47 11.49
C VAL A 15 0.05 14.24 10.19
N VAL A 16 -0.95 15.07 9.92
CA VAL A 16 -0.96 16.01 8.80
C VAL A 16 -0.03 17.16 9.16
N ALA A 17 1.11 17.26 8.50
CA ALA A 17 1.92 18.47 8.47
C ALA A 17 1.89 19.01 7.03
N LEU A 18 1.09 20.04 6.81
CA LEU A 18 1.10 20.83 5.57
C LEU A 18 2.35 21.72 5.61
N GLY A 19 3.40 21.34 4.87
CA GLY A 19 4.59 22.16 4.66
C GLY A 19 4.44 23.02 3.41
N ALA A 20 4.62 24.34 3.54
CA ALA A 20 4.63 25.29 2.42
C ALA A 20 5.81 25.01 1.46
N PRO A 21 5.67 25.31 0.15
CA PRO A 21 6.69 24.98 -0.84
C PRO A 21 7.82 26.01 -0.83
N SER A 22 9.07 25.55 -0.81
CA SER A 22 10.24 26.38 -1.05
C SER A 22 11.21 25.72 -2.05
N GLY A 23 11.02 26.04 -3.33
CA GLY A 23 12.02 26.37 -4.37
C GLY A 23 13.26 25.49 -4.67
N SER A 24 13.44 25.21 -5.97
CA SER A 24 14.69 24.90 -6.72
C SER A 24 15.33 23.50 -6.66
N GLY A 25 14.87 22.61 -5.77
CA GLY A 25 15.44 21.26 -5.64
C GLY A 25 14.91 20.20 -6.61
N GLU A 26 13.76 20.44 -7.26
CA GLU A 26 13.06 19.46 -8.10
C GLU A 26 13.82 19.10 -9.40
N GLU A 27 14.71 19.97 -9.86
CA GLU A 27 15.57 19.70 -11.04
C GLU A 27 16.85 18.93 -10.71
N SER A 28 17.12 18.68 -9.42
CA SER A 28 18.32 17.93 -9.03
C SER A 28 18.22 16.47 -9.47
N LYS A 29 19.35 15.89 -9.92
CA LYS A 29 19.39 14.47 -10.31
C LYS A 29 18.98 13.55 -9.15
N SER A 30 19.27 13.92 -7.90
CA SER A 30 18.88 13.14 -6.71
C SER A 30 17.36 13.18 -6.48
N TYR A 31 16.73 14.34 -6.64
CA TYR A 31 15.27 14.45 -6.59
C TYR A 31 14.61 13.65 -7.71
N GLN A 32 15.11 13.74 -8.94
CA GLN A 32 14.59 12.96 -10.07
C GLN A 32 14.69 11.44 -9.83
N LEU A 33 15.80 10.96 -9.26
CA LEU A 33 15.94 9.57 -8.84
C LEU A 33 14.89 9.20 -7.80
N PHE A 34 14.78 10.00 -6.72
CA PHE A 34 13.85 9.74 -5.64
C PHE A 34 12.40 9.70 -6.13
N GLU A 35 11.99 10.72 -6.88
CA GLU A 35 10.64 10.86 -7.45
C GLU A 35 10.31 9.68 -8.35
N THR A 36 11.22 9.32 -9.26
CA THR A 36 11.06 8.18 -10.17
C THR A 36 10.83 6.87 -9.40
N VAL A 37 11.60 6.65 -8.34
CA VAL A 37 11.45 5.46 -7.49
C VAL A 37 10.14 5.50 -6.68
N ALA A 38 9.80 6.65 -6.09
CA ALA A 38 8.58 6.82 -5.29
C ALA A 38 7.31 6.60 -6.12
N GLU A 39 7.25 7.13 -7.35
CA GLU A 39 6.13 6.92 -8.25
C GLU A 39 6.02 5.46 -8.72
N LYS A 40 7.15 4.81 -9.05
CA LYS A 40 7.13 3.40 -9.45
C LYS A 40 6.66 2.51 -8.29
N LEU A 41 7.09 2.80 -7.07
CA LEU A 41 6.64 2.09 -5.88
C LEU A 41 5.13 2.22 -5.66
N GLN A 42 4.57 3.42 -5.79
CA GLN A 42 3.13 3.61 -5.64
C GLN A 42 2.35 2.79 -6.68
N LYS A 43 2.81 2.81 -7.93
CA LYS A 43 2.22 2.01 -9.02
C LYS A 43 2.35 0.50 -8.79
N SER A 44 3.38 0.03 -8.07
CA SER A 44 3.49 -1.39 -7.71
C SER A 44 2.56 -1.77 -6.55
N LEU A 45 2.28 -0.85 -5.63
CA LEU A 45 1.35 -1.08 -4.51
C LEU A 45 -0.12 -1.08 -4.93
N TRP A 46 -0.48 -0.25 -5.91
CA TRP A 46 -1.83 -0.13 -6.47
C TRP A 46 -1.84 -0.41 -7.97
N SER A 47 -1.28 -1.55 -8.37
CA SER A 47 -1.31 -1.96 -9.78
C SER A 47 -2.74 -2.21 -10.27
N GLU A 48 -2.94 -2.18 -11.59
CA GLU A 48 -4.23 -2.49 -12.20
C GLU A 48 -4.78 -3.87 -11.76
N GLU A 49 -3.88 -4.86 -11.62
CA GLU A 49 -4.23 -6.20 -11.13
C GLU A 49 -4.76 -6.16 -9.69
N ILE A 50 -4.08 -5.41 -8.81
CA ILE A 50 -4.49 -5.23 -7.40
C ILE A 50 -5.85 -4.54 -7.33
N LEU A 51 -6.05 -3.47 -8.10
CA LEU A 51 -7.32 -2.75 -8.17
C LEU A 51 -8.45 -3.63 -8.70
N GLY A 52 -8.18 -4.44 -9.72
CA GLY A 52 -9.13 -5.41 -10.26
C GLY A 52 -9.52 -6.49 -9.26
N LYS A 53 -8.57 -7.05 -8.49
CA LYS A 53 -8.87 -8.01 -7.43
C LYS A 53 -9.65 -7.41 -6.27
N PHE A 54 -9.41 -6.14 -5.95
CA PHE A 54 -10.21 -5.44 -4.95
C PHE A 54 -11.66 -5.26 -5.43
N GLU A 55 -11.87 -4.93 -6.70
CA GLU A 55 -13.19 -4.81 -7.31
C GLU A 55 -13.96 -6.15 -7.32
N GLU A 56 -13.31 -7.23 -7.73
CA GLU A 56 -13.86 -8.59 -7.65
C GLU A 56 -14.32 -8.92 -6.21
N TYR A 57 -13.49 -8.59 -5.22
CA TYR A 57 -13.83 -8.80 -3.81
C TYR A 57 -15.06 -8.01 -3.35
N LEU A 58 -15.15 -6.73 -3.69
CA LEU A 58 -16.31 -5.90 -3.33
C LEU A 58 -17.59 -6.41 -4.00
N ASN A 59 -17.51 -6.93 -5.23
CA ASN A 59 -18.64 -7.55 -5.91
C ASN A 59 -19.10 -8.83 -5.19
N VAL A 60 -18.18 -9.69 -4.75
CA VAL A 60 -18.51 -10.87 -3.93
C VAL A 60 -19.20 -10.48 -2.63
N LEU A 61 -18.74 -9.41 -1.97
CA LEU A 61 -19.40 -8.89 -0.76
C LEU A 61 -20.80 -8.37 -1.05
N LYS A 62 -21.00 -7.73 -2.20
CA LYS A 62 -22.29 -7.19 -2.63
C LYS A 62 -23.29 -8.29 -2.88
N GLU A 63 -22.93 -9.28 -3.70
CA GLU A 63 -23.77 -10.45 -3.99
C GLU A 63 -24.13 -11.20 -2.70
N TRP A 64 -23.18 -11.32 -1.77
CA TRP A 64 -23.45 -11.92 -0.47
C TRP A 64 -24.43 -11.10 0.37
N SER A 65 -24.32 -9.77 0.38
CA SER A 65 -25.26 -8.87 1.06
C SER A 65 -26.69 -9.01 0.55
N GLU A 66 -26.83 -9.34 -0.74
CA GLU A 66 -28.12 -9.46 -1.43
C GLU A 66 -28.75 -10.86 -1.28
N SER A 67 -27.96 -11.88 -0.95
CA SER A 67 -28.41 -13.29 -0.92
C SER A 67 -28.44 -13.94 0.46
N ASP A 68 -27.72 -13.40 1.45
CA ASP A 68 -27.59 -14.04 2.77
C ASP A 68 -28.61 -13.48 3.78
N GLU A 69 -29.64 -14.28 4.08
CA GLU A 69 -30.72 -13.90 5.01
C GLU A 69 -30.22 -13.57 6.43
N LYS A 70 -29.15 -14.24 6.89
CA LYS A 70 -28.56 -13.99 8.22
C LYS A 70 -27.89 -12.64 8.28
N LEU A 71 -27.16 -12.27 7.23
CA LEU A 71 -26.57 -10.95 7.10
C LEU A 71 -27.68 -9.88 7.02
N GLN A 72 -28.72 -10.10 6.22
CA GLN A 72 -29.83 -9.17 6.03
C GLN A 72 -30.63 -8.88 7.30
N THR A 73 -30.70 -9.85 8.21
CA THR A 73 -31.38 -9.72 9.51
C THR A 73 -30.44 -9.30 10.65
N SER A 74 -29.15 -9.12 10.37
CA SER A 74 -28.16 -8.72 11.37
C SER A 74 -28.22 -7.22 11.69
N SER A 75 -27.82 -6.86 12.91
CA SER A 75 -27.75 -5.45 13.36
C SER A 75 -26.72 -4.61 12.60
N VAL A 76 -25.80 -5.23 11.86
CA VAL A 76 -24.75 -4.54 11.09
C VAL A 76 -25.11 -4.34 9.62
N TYR A 77 -26.23 -4.89 9.14
CA TYR A 77 -26.57 -4.96 7.71
C TYR A 77 -26.56 -3.60 7.01
N ASP A 78 -27.32 -2.63 7.54
CA ASP A 78 -27.46 -1.32 6.90
C ASP A 78 -26.10 -0.59 6.81
N LYS A 79 -25.34 -0.62 7.91
CA LYS A 79 -23.98 -0.05 7.94
C LYS A 79 -23.04 -0.78 7.00
N PHE A 80 -23.13 -2.10 6.93
CA PHE A 80 -22.30 -2.90 6.02
C PHE A 80 -22.55 -2.51 4.58
N ARG A 81 -23.82 -2.40 4.16
CA ARG A 81 -24.19 -1.97 2.81
C ARG A 81 -23.75 -0.53 2.50
N GLU A 82 -23.89 0.38 3.46
CA GLU A 82 -23.43 1.76 3.32
C GLU A 82 -21.91 1.81 3.09
N GLN A 83 -21.13 1.15 3.96
CA GLN A 83 -19.67 1.12 3.83
C GLN A 83 -19.22 0.38 2.57
N LEU A 84 -19.91 -0.69 2.17
CA LEU A 84 -19.62 -1.42 0.94
C LEU A 84 -19.81 -0.53 -0.29
N LYS A 85 -20.93 0.20 -0.36
CA LYS A 85 -21.19 1.16 -1.45
C LYS A 85 -20.11 2.24 -1.51
N LYS A 86 -19.79 2.84 -0.36
CA LYS A 86 -18.74 3.87 -0.25
C LYS A 86 -17.37 3.33 -0.67
N CYS A 87 -17.04 2.11 -0.28
CA CYS A 87 -15.80 1.43 -0.67
C CYS A 87 -15.73 1.21 -2.19
N SER A 88 -16.85 0.82 -2.81
CA SER A 88 -16.93 0.68 -4.28
C SER A 88 -16.78 2.02 -5.00
N GLU A 89 -17.42 3.08 -4.50
CA GLU A 89 -17.29 4.44 -5.05
C GLU A 89 -15.84 4.94 -4.95
N GLU A 90 -15.22 4.81 -3.77
CA GLU A 90 -13.81 5.18 -3.53
C GLU A 90 -12.83 4.38 -4.40
N LEU A 91 -13.13 3.10 -4.68
CA LEU A 91 -12.31 2.28 -5.57
C LEU A 91 -12.37 2.79 -7.02
N GLN A 92 -13.55 3.14 -7.54
CA GLN A 92 -13.65 3.69 -8.90
C GLN A 92 -12.91 5.03 -9.00
N ASP A 93 -13.06 5.85 -7.97
CA ASP A 93 -12.33 7.11 -7.82
C ASP A 93 -10.81 6.92 -7.81
N LEU A 94 -10.32 5.88 -7.13
CA LEU A 94 -8.91 5.53 -7.07
C LEU A 94 -8.43 4.95 -8.41
N LYS A 95 -9.22 4.13 -9.11
CA LYS A 95 -8.86 3.62 -10.45
C LYS A 95 -8.61 4.74 -11.45
N ALA A 96 -9.30 5.87 -11.32
CA ALA A 96 -9.08 7.05 -12.15
C ALA A 96 -7.81 7.84 -11.78
N GLN A 97 -7.32 7.70 -10.54
CA GLN A 97 -6.15 8.43 -9.99
C GLN A 97 -5.38 7.52 -9.02
N PRO A 98 -4.72 6.45 -9.52
CA PRO A 98 -4.16 5.39 -8.66
C PRO A 98 -3.01 5.87 -7.77
N ASP A 99 -2.40 6.99 -8.14
CA ASP A 99 -1.34 7.71 -7.44
C ASP A 99 -1.85 8.72 -6.39
N ASN A 100 -3.17 8.91 -6.24
CA ASN A 100 -3.71 9.83 -5.25
C ASN A 100 -3.78 9.21 -3.84
N CYS A 101 -2.85 9.59 -2.97
CA CYS A 101 -2.78 9.03 -1.61
C CYS A 101 -3.99 9.29 -0.73
N ALA A 102 -4.67 10.44 -0.88
CA ALA A 102 -5.87 10.72 -0.10
C ALA A 102 -6.98 9.72 -0.46
N LYS A 103 -7.10 9.36 -1.75
CA LYS A 103 -8.04 8.33 -2.23
C LYS A 103 -7.64 6.93 -1.78
N GLN A 104 -6.34 6.59 -1.83
CA GLN A 104 -5.83 5.32 -1.30
C GLN A 104 -6.15 5.15 0.19
N LEU A 105 -5.92 6.20 1.00
CA LEU A 105 -6.20 6.20 2.42
C LEU A 105 -7.71 6.09 2.70
N ALA A 106 -8.53 6.87 2.00
CA ALA A 106 -9.98 6.81 2.15
C ALA A 106 -10.52 5.40 1.90
N LEU A 107 -10.09 4.76 0.80
CA LEU A 107 -10.47 3.38 0.46
C LEU A 107 -10.06 2.41 1.57
N LYS A 108 -8.83 2.53 2.08
CA LYS A 108 -8.32 1.70 3.19
C LYS A 108 -9.19 1.87 4.45
N GLU A 109 -9.44 3.11 4.87
CA GLU A 109 -10.22 3.41 6.07
C GLU A 109 -11.66 2.90 5.96
N THR A 110 -12.29 3.05 4.79
CA THR A 110 -13.64 2.52 4.56
C THR A 110 -13.66 0.99 4.58
N HIS A 111 -12.66 0.33 3.98
CA HIS A 111 -12.52 -1.13 4.06
C HIS A 111 -12.27 -1.61 5.51
N GLU A 112 -11.49 -0.89 6.31
CA GLU A 112 -11.30 -1.19 7.74
C GLU A 112 -12.61 -1.05 8.54
N LYS A 113 -13.47 -0.08 8.22
CA LYS A 113 -14.81 0.02 8.83
C LYS A 113 -15.67 -1.21 8.54
N ILE A 114 -15.62 -1.76 7.32
CA ILE A 114 -16.33 -3.02 6.98
C ILE A 114 -15.85 -4.14 7.90
N ARG A 115 -14.53 -4.29 8.06
CA ARG A 115 -13.95 -5.28 8.96
C ARG A 115 -14.46 -5.12 10.39
N HIS A 116 -14.41 -3.91 10.93
CA HIS A 116 -14.80 -3.64 12.32
C HIS A 116 -16.27 -3.90 12.60
N LEU A 117 -17.15 -3.81 11.60
CA LEU A 117 -18.54 -4.25 11.77
C LEU A 117 -18.60 -5.72 12.18
N PHE A 118 -17.81 -6.59 11.54
CA PHE A 118 -17.81 -8.03 11.84
C PHE A 118 -17.05 -8.41 13.12
N ASP A 119 -16.16 -7.54 13.62
CA ASP A 119 -15.55 -7.72 14.95
C ASP A 119 -16.63 -7.64 16.06
N SER A 120 -17.72 -6.90 15.81
CA SER A 120 -18.82 -6.67 16.76
C SER A 120 -20.06 -7.58 16.59
N VAL A 121 -20.06 -8.48 15.61
CA VAL A 121 -21.18 -9.40 15.33
C VAL A 121 -21.11 -10.60 16.26
N ASP A 122 -22.15 -10.89 17.05
CA ASP A 122 -22.16 -12.07 17.94
C ASP A 122 -22.32 -13.42 17.22
N ASP A 123 -23.04 -13.45 16.08
CA ASP A 123 -23.25 -14.67 15.29
C ASP A 123 -21.92 -15.18 14.71
N GLU A 124 -21.44 -16.30 15.27
CA GLU A 124 -20.17 -16.91 14.89
C GLU A 124 -20.16 -17.42 13.45
N LYS A 125 -21.31 -17.88 12.92
CA LYS A 125 -21.41 -18.32 11.53
C LYS A 125 -21.26 -17.11 10.60
N LEU A 126 -21.95 -16.00 10.89
CA LEU A 126 -21.86 -14.77 10.10
C LEU A 126 -20.43 -14.22 10.08
N ARG A 127 -19.74 -14.19 11.23
CA ARG A 127 -18.32 -13.83 11.31
C ARG A 127 -17.44 -14.75 10.46
N ARG A 128 -17.61 -16.07 10.54
CA ARG A 128 -16.83 -17.04 9.75
C ARG A 128 -17.06 -16.87 8.25
N ASP A 129 -18.29 -16.58 7.84
CA ASP A 129 -18.62 -16.40 6.43
C ASP A 129 -18.01 -15.12 5.85
N TRP A 130 -17.92 -14.04 6.64
CA TRP A 130 -17.14 -12.85 6.29
C TRP A 130 -15.64 -13.14 6.21
N VAL A 131 -15.07 -13.79 7.24
CA VAL A 131 -13.63 -14.16 7.25
C VAL A 131 -13.29 -15.01 6.03
N LYS A 132 -14.14 -15.97 5.66
CA LYS A 132 -13.92 -16.81 4.46
C LYS A 132 -13.82 -15.96 3.19
N LYS A 133 -14.71 -14.98 3.01
CA LYS A 133 -14.69 -14.08 1.85
C LYS A 133 -13.44 -13.21 1.84
N TYR A 134 -13.08 -12.64 2.99
CA TYR A 134 -11.84 -11.88 3.13
C TYR A 134 -10.61 -12.73 2.82
N MET A 135 -10.52 -13.96 3.33
CA MET A 135 -9.38 -14.85 3.08
C MET A 135 -9.29 -15.30 1.62
N ASN A 136 -10.43 -15.52 0.95
CA ASN A 136 -10.47 -15.82 -0.49
C ASN A 136 -9.89 -14.68 -1.33
N PHE A 137 -10.00 -13.43 -0.87
CA PHE A 137 -9.36 -12.26 -1.46
C PHE A 137 -7.88 -12.14 -1.02
N ALA A 138 -7.63 -12.14 0.28
CA ALA A 138 -6.32 -11.79 0.86
C ALA A 138 -5.22 -12.82 0.58
N VAL A 139 -5.55 -14.12 0.44
CA VAL A 139 -4.54 -15.15 0.20
C VAL A 139 -3.93 -15.04 -1.20
N PRO A 140 -4.71 -14.97 -2.31
CA PRO A 140 -4.17 -14.72 -3.64
C PRO A 140 -3.39 -13.41 -3.75
N MET A 141 -3.84 -12.36 -3.06
CA MET A 141 -3.18 -11.06 -3.05
C MET A 141 -1.71 -11.13 -2.62
N ARG A 142 -1.33 -12.08 -1.76
CA ARG A 142 0.08 -12.25 -1.35
C ARG A 142 1.00 -12.53 -2.53
N SER A 143 0.56 -13.37 -3.48
CA SER A 143 1.36 -13.69 -4.67
C SER A 143 1.39 -12.52 -5.64
N ILE A 144 0.25 -11.85 -5.83
CA ILE A 144 0.13 -10.68 -6.72
C ILE A 144 1.04 -9.55 -6.23
N SER A 145 0.93 -9.18 -4.96
CA SER A 145 1.79 -8.17 -4.35
C SER A 145 3.26 -8.56 -4.38
N ARG A 146 3.59 -9.84 -4.20
CA ARG A 146 4.98 -10.32 -4.32
C ARG A 146 5.52 -10.13 -5.73
N ASN A 147 4.79 -10.55 -6.75
CA ASN A 147 5.20 -10.39 -8.15
C ASN A 147 5.39 -8.92 -8.52
N SER A 148 4.46 -8.06 -8.10
CA SER A 148 4.55 -6.61 -8.31
C SER A 148 5.79 -6.01 -7.64
N ASN A 149 6.09 -6.44 -6.40
CA ASN A 149 7.28 -6.01 -5.66
C ASN A 149 8.58 -6.51 -6.29
N GLU A 150 8.63 -7.75 -6.79
CA GLU A 150 9.82 -8.28 -7.47
C GLU A 150 10.14 -7.48 -8.75
N GLN A 151 9.11 -7.08 -9.51
CA GLN A 151 9.28 -6.17 -10.66
C GLN A 151 9.79 -4.79 -10.22
N PHE A 152 9.27 -4.26 -9.12
CA PHE A 152 9.77 -3.00 -8.54
C PHE A 152 11.23 -3.12 -8.09
N TYR A 153 11.65 -4.23 -7.48
CA TYR A 153 13.05 -4.41 -7.05
C TYR A 153 14.01 -4.48 -8.23
N ALA A 154 13.64 -5.15 -9.31
CA ALA A 154 14.43 -5.16 -10.54
C ALA A 154 14.60 -3.73 -11.09
N PHE A 155 13.49 -2.99 -11.17
CA PHE A 155 13.50 -1.58 -11.58
C PHE A 155 14.38 -0.71 -10.67
N LEU A 156 14.23 -0.83 -9.35
CA LEU A 156 14.98 -0.03 -8.38
C LEU A 156 16.48 -0.28 -8.51
N LYS A 157 16.89 -1.54 -8.66
CA LYS A 157 18.29 -1.92 -8.85
C LYS A 157 18.87 -1.23 -10.09
N GLU A 158 18.20 -1.36 -11.23
CA GLU A 158 18.65 -0.79 -12.51
C GLU A 158 18.66 0.74 -12.48
N THR A 159 17.62 1.35 -11.91
CA THR A 159 17.50 2.82 -11.82
C THR A 159 18.63 3.42 -10.99
N VAL A 160 18.96 2.81 -9.85
CA VAL A 160 20.07 3.27 -9.01
C VAL A 160 21.42 3.02 -9.67
N GLU A 161 21.61 1.87 -10.34
CA GLU A 161 22.84 1.59 -11.09
C GLU A 161 23.09 2.64 -12.19
N ASN A 162 22.05 2.98 -12.96
CA ASN A 162 22.11 4.01 -13.99
C ASN A 162 22.42 5.40 -13.41
N TYR A 163 21.82 5.75 -12.27
CA TYR A 163 22.11 7.00 -11.58
C TYR A 163 23.57 7.08 -11.14
N LEU A 164 24.09 6.02 -10.50
CA LEU A 164 25.47 5.96 -10.01
C LEU A 164 26.50 6.05 -11.15
N ASN A 165 26.19 5.51 -12.33
CA ASN A 165 27.04 5.62 -13.51
C ASN A 165 27.04 7.02 -14.14
N ALA A 166 26.03 7.86 -13.84
CA ALA A 166 25.81 9.15 -14.49
C ALA A 166 26.18 10.38 -13.63
N VAL A 167 26.66 10.17 -12.39
CA VAL A 167 26.97 11.24 -11.43
C VAL A 167 28.39 11.07 -10.89
N ASP A 168 29.19 12.13 -10.97
CA ASP A 168 30.54 12.19 -10.39
C ASP A 168 30.42 12.27 -8.85
N THR A 169 31.10 11.36 -8.14
CA THR A 169 30.74 10.95 -6.77
C THR A 169 31.00 12.01 -5.69
N SER A 170 29.96 12.37 -4.94
CA SER A 170 30.00 13.15 -3.68
C SER A 170 29.81 12.24 -2.45
N ALA A 171 29.93 12.74 -1.21
CA ALA A 171 29.73 11.91 0.01
C ALA A 171 28.34 11.24 0.12
N GLN A 172 27.28 11.85 -0.42
CA GLN A 172 25.93 11.26 -0.47
C GLN A 172 25.87 10.06 -1.44
N SER A 173 26.77 10.02 -2.43
CA SER A 173 26.93 8.87 -3.30
C SER A 173 27.57 7.67 -2.60
N GLU A 174 28.38 7.84 -1.55
CA GLU A 174 29.03 6.71 -0.86
C GLU A 174 28.01 5.80 -0.16
N ASN A 175 27.06 6.39 0.58
CA ASN A 175 25.99 5.65 1.23
C ASN A 175 25.08 4.94 0.22
N LEU A 176 24.77 5.61 -0.91
CA LEU A 176 23.96 5.03 -1.98
C LEU A 176 24.68 3.89 -2.70
N VAL A 177 26.00 4.02 -2.93
CA VAL A 177 26.86 2.97 -3.50
C VAL A 177 26.89 1.75 -2.58
N GLU A 178 27.05 1.95 -1.26
CA GLU A 178 27.05 0.86 -0.30
C GLU A 178 25.68 0.16 -0.26
N TRP A 179 24.60 0.94 -0.18
CA TRP A 179 23.24 0.43 -0.24
C TRP A 179 23.01 -0.38 -1.52
N HIS A 180 23.39 0.13 -2.68
CA HIS A 180 23.20 -0.54 -3.96
C HIS A 180 23.98 -1.87 -4.03
N LYS A 181 25.24 -1.89 -3.58
CA LYS A 181 26.04 -3.12 -3.49
C LYS A 181 25.38 -4.19 -2.61
N LYS A 182 24.76 -3.78 -1.50
CA LYS A 182 24.00 -4.69 -0.62
C LYS A 182 22.71 -5.15 -1.30
N PHE A 183 21.95 -4.24 -1.91
CA PHE A 183 20.65 -4.50 -2.52
C PHE A 183 20.78 -5.45 -3.72
N ALA A 184 21.78 -5.21 -4.58
CA ALA A 184 22.05 -6.00 -5.77
C ALA A 184 22.39 -7.48 -5.48
N LYS A 185 22.86 -7.78 -4.26
CA LYS A 185 23.19 -9.15 -3.79
C LYS A 185 22.10 -9.76 -2.91
N GLN A 186 21.09 -8.98 -2.51
CA GLN A 186 20.03 -9.45 -1.63
C GLN A 186 19.02 -10.30 -2.41
N THR A 187 18.79 -11.53 -1.95
CA THR A 187 17.81 -12.48 -2.53
C THR A 187 16.63 -12.75 -1.61
N ASP A 188 16.72 -12.39 -0.33
CA ASP A 188 15.62 -12.52 0.61
C ASP A 188 14.61 -11.39 0.41
N TYR A 189 13.39 -11.77 0.03
CA TYR A 189 12.29 -10.85 -0.25
C TYR A 189 11.95 -9.91 0.91
N VAL A 190 11.92 -10.43 2.15
CA VAL A 190 11.60 -9.61 3.34
C VAL A 190 12.72 -8.62 3.61
N LYS A 191 13.98 -9.01 3.37
CA LYS A 191 15.10 -8.08 3.46
C LYS A 191 15.08 -7.04 2.34
N GLN A 192 14.72 -7.41 1.10
CA GLN A 192 14.55 -6.44 0.01
C GLN A 192 13.50 -5.38 0.36
N GLN A 193 12.35 -5.79 0.92
CA GLN A 193 11.34 -4.85 1.43
C GLN A 193 11.92 -3.85 2.44
N LYS A 194 12.73 -4.33 3.39
CA LYS A 194 13.38 -3.44 4.37
C LYS A 194 14.35 -2.47 3.72
N MET A 195 15.14 -2.95 2.77
CA MET A 195 16.11 -2.12 2.06
C MET A 195 15.47 -1.04 1.19
N VAL A 196 14.24 -1.22 0.73
CA VAL A 196 13.48 -0.16 0.04
C VAL A 196 13.15 0.99 1.00
N MET A 197 12.86 0.70 2.27
CA MET A 197 12.70 1.75 3.29
C MET A 197 14.02 2.47 3.56
N GLU A 198 15.12 1.72 3.66
CA GLU A 198 16.46 2.27 3.82
C GLU A 198 16.82 3.19 2.66
N PHE A 199 16.51 2.81 1.42
CA PHE A 199 16.70 3.64 0.24
C PHE A 199 16.00 4.99 0.39
N MET A 200 14.71 5.00 0.73
CA MET A 200 13.98 6.26 0.89
C MET A 200 14.53 7.13 2.02
N ALA A 201 15.14 6.53 3.04
CA ALA A 201 15.78 7.25 4.13
C ALA A 201 17.11 7.92 3.74
N LEU A 202 17.75 7.52 2.62
CA LEU A 202 18.95 8.17 2.10
C LEU A 202 18.69 9.56 1.48
N PHE A 203 17.42 9.89 1.22
CA PHE A 203 17.00 11.10 0.53
C PHE A 203 15.99 11.91 1.38
N PRO A 204 16.35 12.34 2.60
CA PRO A 204 15.40 12.97 3.53
C PRO A 204 14.87 14.31 3.01
N GLU A 205 15.67 15.08 2.27
CA GLU A 205 15.24 16.37 1.72
C GLU A 205 14.38 16.19 0.47
N GLU A 206 14.76 15.31 -0.44
CA GLU A 206 13.94 14.95 -1.60
C GLU A 206 12.60 14.37 -1.17
N ARG A 207 12.60 13.54 -0.12
CA ARG A 207 11.38 13.04 0.50
C ARG A 207 10.50 14.18 0.99
N LYS A 208 11.01 15.12 1.78
CA LYS A 208 10.21 16.26 2.26
C LYS A 208 9.62 17.06 1.10
N MET A 209 10.41 17.31 0.06
CA MET A 209 9.96 18.00 -1.15
C MET A 209 8.84 17.23 -1.87
N TYR A 210 9.04 15.93 -2.08
CA TYR A 210 8.04 15.06 -2.71
C TYR A 210 6.75 14.99 -1.88
N GLU A 211 6.85 14.80 -0.58
CA GLU A 211 5.70 14.66 0.31
C GLU A 211 4.92 15.97 0.51
N ALA A 212 5.55 17.14 0.31
CA ALA A 212 4.87 18.43 0.33
C ALA A 212 3.90 18.60 -0.85
N ASN A 213 4.22 18.02 -2.00
CA ASN A 213 3.50 18.23 -3.26
C ASN A 213 2.72 17.00 -3.75
N LYS A 214 3.08 15.80 -3.28
CA LYS A 214 2.52 14.52 -3.75
C LYS A 214 2.03 13.68 -2.56
N CYS A 215 2.71 12.57 -2.32
CA CYS A 215 2.22 11.47 -1.53
C CYS A 215 3.19 11.14 -0.41
N GLN A 216 2.70 10.99 0.82
CA GLN A 216 3.53 10.48 1.91
C GLN A 216 3.93 9.03 1.65
N VAL A 217 5.23 8.77 1.59
CA VAL A 217 5.76 7.41 1.41
C VAL A 217 5.82 6.75 2.78
N GLN A 218 4.76 6.03 3.14
CA GLN A 218 4.71 5.29 4.40
C GLN A 218 5.04 3.82 4.18
N TYR A 219 6.03 3.31 4.91
CA TYR A 219 6.30 1.88 5.00
C TYR A 219 5.93 1.39 6.38
N SER A 220 5.12 0.33 6.44
CA SER A 220 4.94 -0.44 7.65
C SER A 220 5.76 -1.72 7.54
N THR A 221 6.56 -1.99 8.57
CA THR A 221 7.04 -3.35 8.81
C THR A 221 5.90 -4.05 9.53
N GLY A 222 5.14 -4.88 8.79
CA GLY A 222 4.07 -5.69 9.36
C GLY A 222 4.60 -6.84 10.21
N LEU A 223 5.34 -6.50 11.28
CA LEU A 223 5.57 -7.39 12.43
C LEU A 223 4.47 -7.20 13.46
#